data_AF-A0A9E6BDL0-F1
#
_entry.id   AF-A0A9E6BDL0-F1
#
_cell.length_a   1.000
_cell.length_b   1.000
_cell.length_c   1.000
_cell.angle_alpha   90.00
_cell.angle_beta   90.00
_cell.angle_gamma   90.00
#
_symmetry.space_group_name_H-M   'P 1'
#
loop_
_entity.id
_entity.type
_entity.pdbx_description
1 polymer ?
#
loop_
_entity_poly.entity_id
_entity_poly.type
_entity_poly.pdbx_seq_one_letter_code
_entity_poly.pdbx_strand_id
1 'polypeptide(L)'
;MHRFFVIEARRLLPLLFLLVLLVSLSIYDNFFRSVEQQVSVPEEEVKNVLTFITADRGELESSAQFMVIESAEQWAALQEEHAGIPDYPFNETYEMAVRAVNGEVKSIQMFPQEDGSVQVQVRVNLEPNVYHVVTVEREQVGSASRWLFLDEEDRVLQEVVIPPPEGEDTAVPEEAVEETKAE
;
A
#
# COMPACT_ATOMS: atom_id res chain seq x y z
N MET A 1 -29.76 -54.38 -39.49
CA MET A 1 -29.92 -52.93 -39.26
C MET A 1 -28.55 -52.23 -39.32
N HIS A 2 -27.94 -52.07 -40.51
CA HIS A 2 -26.58 -51.47 -40.64
C HIS A 2 -26.48 -50.33 -41.66
N ARG A 3 -27.58 -49.97 -42.34
CA ARG A 3 -27.57 -48.98 -43.43
C ARG A 3 -27.92 -47.55 -43.01
N PHE A 4 -28.40 -47.34 -41.78
CA PHE A 4 -28.66 -45.99 -41.24
C PHE A 4 -27.37 -45.28 -40.79
N PHE A 5 -26.36 -46.02 -40.33
CA PHE A 5 -25.12 -45.44 -39.78
C PHE A 5 -24.24 -44.74 -40.81
N VAL A 6 -24.29 -45.16 -42.08
CA VAL A 6 -23.36 -44.67 -43.12
C VAL A 6 -23.79 -43.32 -43.69
N ILE A 7 -25.10 -43.03 -43.73
CA ILE A 7 -25.63 -41.76 -44.26
C ILE A 7 -25.44 -40.63 -43.23
N GLU A 8 -25.55 -40.96 -41.94
CA GLU A 8 -25.48 -39.98 -40.85
C GLU A 8 -24.04 -39.65 -40.45
N ALA A 9 -23.10 -40.59 -40.59
CA ALA A 9 -21.66 -40.36 -40.33
C ALA A 9 -21.08 -39.19 -41.15
N ARG A 10 -21.56 -38.99 -42.39
CA ARG A 10 -21.09 -37.90 -43.26
C ARG A 10 -21.53 -36.50 -42.78
N ARG A 11 -22.63 -36.44 -42.01
CA ARG A 11 -23.14 -35.20 -41.38
C ARG A 11 -22.70 -35.06 -39.92
N LEU A 12 -22.46 -36.17 -39.23
CA LEU A 12 -21.97 -36.20 -37.85
C LEU A 12 -20.49 -35.85 -37.74
N LEU A 13 -19.66 -36.26 -38.70
CA LEU A 13 -18.22 -35.94 -38.69
C LEU A 13 -17.95 -34.42 -38.63
N PRO A 14 -18.55 -33.56 -39.47
CA PRO A 14 -18.33 -32.11 -39.37
C PRO A 14 -18.94 -31.51 -38.10
N LEU A 15 -20.06 -32.04 -37.60
CA LEU A 15 -20.66 -31.59 -36.33
C LEU A 15 -19.77 -31.92 -35.12
N LEU A 16 -19.17 -33.11 -35.10
CA LEU A 16 -18.27 -33.53 -34.04
C LEU A 16 -16.98 -32.72 -34.09
N PHE A 17 -16.44 -32.47 -35.28
CA PHE A 17 -15.30 -31.57 -35.47
C PHE A 17 -15.59 -30.16 -34.95
N LEU A 18 -16.77 -29.61 -35.29
CA LEU A 18 -17.18 -28.29 -34.81
C LEU A 18 -17.36 -28.27 -33.30
N LEU A 19 -17.94 -29.32 -32.71
CA LEU A 19 -18.09 -29.45 -31.26
C LEU A 19 -16.72 -29.48 -30.56
N VAL A 20 -15.77 -30.26 -31.07
CA VAL A 20 -14.40 -30.30 -30.53
C VAL A 20 -13.75 -28.93 -30.64
N LEU A 21 -13.89 -28.25 -31.79
CA LEU A 21 -13.33 -26.91 -31.99
C LEU A 21 -13.93 -25.89 -31.00
N LEU A 22 -15.24 -25.96 -30.76
CA LEU A 22 -15.94 -25.07 -29.85
C LEU A 22 -15.56 -25.33 -28.38
N VAL A 23 -15.40 -26.60 -27.99
CA VAL A 23 -14.89 -26.97 -26.66
C VAL A 23 -13.44 -26.52 -26.48
N SER A 24 -12.57 -26.73 -27.47
CA SER A 24 -11.19 -26.24 -27.42
C SER A 24 -11.12 -24.71 -27.34
N LEU A 25 -11.96 -23.99 -28.08
CA LEU A 25 -12.04 -22.53 -28.01
C LEU A 25 -12.56 -22.06 -26.65
N SER A 26 -13.55 -22.76 -26.07
CA SER A 26 -14.07 -22.43 -24.73
C SER A 26 -13.04 -22.69 -23.63
N ILE A 27 -12.26 -23.78 -23.74
CA ILE A 27 -11.15 -24.06 -22.82
C ILE A 27 -10.08 -22.97 -22.99
N TYR A 28 -9.72 -22.63 -24.23
CA TYR A 28 -8.75 -21.57 -24.53
C TYR A 28 -9.22 -20.22 -23.96
N ASP A 29 -10.46 -19.79 -24.22
CA ASP A 29 -11.02 -18.54 -23.66
C ASP A 29 -11.02 -18.56 -22.12
N ASN A 30 -11.32 -19.70 -21.48
CA ASN A 30 -11.28 -19.82 -20.02
C ASN A 30 -9.86 -19.71 -19.44
N PHE A 31 -8.86 -20.36 -20.07
CA PHE A 31 -7.46 -20.25 -19.66
C PHE A 31 -6.90 -18.84 -19.89
N PHE A 32 -7.28 -18.14 -20.96
CA PHE A 32 -6.78 -16.78 -21.21
C PHE A 32 -7.48 -15.72 -20.35
N ARG A 33 -8.77 -15.87 -20.04
CA ARG A 33 -9.45 -15.01 -19.06
C ARG A 33 -8.89 -15.12 -17.64
N SER A 34 -8.34 -16.27 -17.27
CA SER A 34 -7.70 -16.45 -15.96
C SER A 34 -6.25 -15.93 -15.92
N VAL A 35 -5.63 -15.65 -17.07
CA VAL A 35 -4.31 -15.01 -17.16
C VAL A 35 -4.40 -13.49 -17.27
N GLU A 36 -5.48 -12.95 -17.86
CA GLU A 36 -5.69 -11.49 -17.99
C GLU A 36 -6.11 -10.77 -16.68
N GLN A 37 -6.27 -11.51 -15.57
CA GLN A 37 -6.51 -10.92 -14.25
C GLN A 37 -5.52 -11.39 -13.19
N GLN A 38 -4.27 -11.57 -13.57
CA GLN A 38 -3.17 -11.39 -12.63
C GLN A 38 -2.15 -10.49 -13.30
N VAL A 39 -2.30 -9.18 -13.05
CA VAL A 39 -1.10 -8.34 -12.90
C VAL A 39 -0.29 -9.07 -11.85
N SER A 40 0.78 -9.73 -12.28
CA SER A 40 1.75 -10.36 -11.40
C SER A 40 2.44 -9.22 -10.64
N VAL A 41 1.74 -8.70 -9.63
CA VAL A 41 2.37 -8.06 -8.48
C VAL A 41 3.38 -9.11 -8.02
N PRO A 42 4.70 -8.82 -8.10
CA PRO A 42 5.72 -9.72 -7.59
C PRO A 42 5.27 -10.24 -6.21
N GLU A 43 5.41 -11.53 -5.92
CA GLU A 43 5.04 -12.06 -4.59
C GLU A 43 5.72 -11.30 -3.44
N GLU A 44 6.83 -10.61 -3.73
CA GLU A 44 7.51 -9.68 -2.82
C GLU A 44 6.72 -8.39 -2.55
N GLU A 45 6.02 -7.81 -3.53
CA GLU A 45 5.20 -6.61 -3.34
C GLU A 45 4.01 -6.91 -2.41
N VAL A 46 3.41 -8.11 -2.47
CA VAL A 46 2.27 -8.45 -1.60
C VAL A 46 2.67 -8.59 -0.13
N LYS A 47 3.89 -9.05 0.15
CA LYS A 47 4.39 -9.17 1.55
C LYS A 47 4.71 -7.82 2.18
N ASN A 48 5.03 -6.83 1.35
CA ASN A 48 5.46 -5.52 1.79
C ASN A 48 4.28 -4.55 1.97
N VAL A 49 3.08 -4.86 1.46
CA VAL A 49 1.90 -4.00 1.64
C VAL A 49 1.33 -4.14 3.05
N LEU A 50 1.26 -3.04 3.80
CA LEU A 50 0.50 -3.02 5.05
C LEU A 50 -0.98 -2.90 4.75
N THR A 51 -1.75 -3.66 5.52
CA THR A 51 -3.17 -3.38 5.67
C THR A 51 -3.33 -2.19 6.60
N PHE A 52 -4.20 -1.26 6.21
CA PHE A 52 -4.60 -0.13 7.04
C PHE A 52 -6.11 -0.10 7.17
N ILE A 53 -6.58 0.55 8.23
CA ILE A 53 -8.00 0.80 8.47
C ILE A 53 -8.23 2.31 8.37
N THR A 54 -9.25 2.73 7.62
CA THR A 54 -9.68 4.13 7.65
C THR A 54 -10.31 4.43 9.00
N ALA A 55 -9.62 5.23 9.82
CA ALA A 55 -10.17 5.73 11.08
C ALA A 55 -11.21 6.81 10.81
N ASP A 56 -10.95 7.70 9.83
CA ASP A 56 -11.90 8.71 9.36
C ASP A 56 -11.46 9.37 8.05
N ARG A 57 -12.41 10.07 7.43
CA ARG A 57 -12.20 10.91 6.26
C ARG A 57 -13.26 11.99 6.17
N GLY A 58 -12.90 13.14 5.63
CA GLY A 58 -13.84 14.23 5.45
C GLY A 58 -13.25 15.39 4.67
N GLU A 59 -13.92 16.53 4.76
CA GLU A 59 -13.49 17.76 4.11
C GLU A 59 -12.76 18.67 5.10
N LEU A 60 -11.63 19.23 4.68
CA LEU A 60 -10.84 20.17 5.46
C LEU A 60 -10.13 21.16 4.52
N GLU A 61 -10.54 22.43 4.58
CA GLU A 61 -9.87 23.51 3.87
C GLU A 61 -8.57 23.90 4.58
N SER A 62 -7.45 23.29 4.17
CA SER A 62 -6.12 23.56 4.73
C SER A 62 -5.04 23.41 3.66
N SER A 63 -3.76 23.65 4.00
CA SER A 63 -2.64 23.28 3.13
C SER A 63 -2.38 21.77 3.16
N ALA A 64 -1.76 21.23 2.11
CA ALA A 64 -1.37 19.83 2.10
C ALA A 64 -0.35 19.55 3.21
N GLN A 65 -0.61 18.52 4.00
CA GLN A 65 0.23 18.14 5.13
C GLN A 65 0.11 16.65 5.39
N PHE A 66 1.24 16.00 5.63
CA PHE A 66 1.30 14.59 5.97
C PHE A 66 1.94 14.43 7.35
N MET A 67 1.36 13.55 8.16
CA MET A 67 1.82 13.33 9.53
C MET A 67 1.67 11.87 9.91
N VAL A 68 2.66 11.37 10.65
CA VAL A 68 2.58 10.08 11.32
C VAL A 68 2.37 10.35 12.80
N ILE A 69 1.43 9.64 13.40
CA ILE A 69 0.99 9.80 14.78
C ILE A 69 1.33 8.51 15.51
N GLU A 70 2.22 8.65 16.48
CA GLU A 70 2.84 7.54 17.18
C GLU A 70 2.39 7.47 18.64
N SER A 71 1.82 8.54 19.19
CA SER A 71 1.41 8.61 20.59
C SER A 71 -0.02 9.12 20.78
N ALA A 72 -0.62 8.77 21.91
CA ALA A 72 -1.93 9.25 22.33
C ALA A 72 -1.93 10.77 22.54
N GLU A 73 -0.80 11.36 22.92
CA GLU A 73 -0.64 12.82 23.03
C GLU A 73 -0.74 13.51 21.66
N GLN A 74 -0.04 12.99 20.65
CA GLN A 74 -0.14 13.51 19.28
C GLN A 74 -1.55 13.33 18.72
N TRP A 75 -2.20 12.19 19.02
CA TRP A 75 -3.60 11.95 18.65
C TRP A 75 -4.58 12.91 19.33
N ALA A 76 -4.35 13.22 20.61
CA ALA A 76 -5.16 14.19 21.35
C ALA A 76 -4.95 15.63 20.83
N ALA A 77 -3.70 16.04 20.59
CA ALA A 77 -3.37 17.34 20.00
C ALA A 77 -4.03 17.52 18.63
N LEU A 78 -4.07 16.46 17.83
CA LEU A 78 -4.76 16.44 16.56
C LEU A 78 -6.29 16.68 16.71
N GLN A 79 -6.92 16.03 17.68
CA GLN A 79 -8.35 16.26 17.99
C GLN A 79 -8.63 17.68 18.49
N GLU A 80 -7.70 18.28 19.23
CA GLU A 80 -7.82 19.67 19.69
C GLU A 80 -7.69 20.68 18.55
N GLU A 81 -6.76 20.45 17.61
CA GLU A 81 -6.56 21.30 16.43
C GLU A 81 -7.79 21.29 15.52
N HIS A 82 -8.44 20.13 15.41
CA HIS A 82 -9.58 19.95 14.53
C HIS A 82 -10.70 19.16 15.20
N ALA A 83 -11.70 19.87 15.72
CA ALA A 83 -12.90 19.27 16.33
C ALA A 83 -13.76 18.39 15.38
N GLY A 84 -13.38 18.28 14.10
CA GLY A 84 -13.99 17.37 13.13
C GLY A 84 -13.31 16.00 13.03
N ILE A 85 -12.22 15.77 13.76
CA ILE A 85 -11.49 14.50 13.78
C ILE A 85 -12.26 13.48 14.62
N PRO A 86 -12.24 12.19 14.22
CA PRO A 86 -13.14 11.19 14.76
C PRO A 86 -12.86 10.89 16.22
N ASP A 87 -13.93 10.52 16.93
CA ASP A 87 -13.83 9.79 18.20
C ASP A 87 -13.43 8.32 17.92
N TYR A 88 -12.25 8.13 17.33
CA TYR A 88 -11.67 6.81 17.10
C TYR A 88 -10.86 6.40 18.34
N PRO A 89 -11.04 5.17 18.86
CA PRO A 89 -10.37 4.70 20.07
C PRO A 89 -8.91 4.30 19.80
N PHE A 90 -8.10 5.26 19.38
CA PHE A 90 -6.70 5.05 19.02
C PHE A 90 -5.91 4.42 20.17
N ASN A 91 -5.16 3.36 19.87
CA ASN A 91 -4.32 2.68 20.84
C ASN A 91 -2.84 2.74 20.45
N GLU A 92 -2.09 3.65 21.08
CA GLU A 92 -0.66 3.84 20.83
C GLU A 92 0.20 2.57 21.08
N THR A 93 -0.26 1.59 21.83
CA THR A 93 0.53 0.36 22.02
C THR A 93 0.52 -0.52 20.77
N TYR A 94 -0.59 -0.53 20.03
CA TYR A 94 -0.81 -1.47 18.93
C TYR A 94 -0.90 -0.80 17.57
N GLU A 95 -1.20 0.49 17.52
CA GLU A 95 -1.49 1.22 16.30
C GLU A 95 -0.55 2.41 16.13
N MET A 96 -0.30 2.74 14.88
CA MET A 96 0.19 4.05 14.44
C MET A 96 -0.84 4.63 13.49
N ALA A 97 -1.05 5.94 13.54
CA ALA A 97 -1.96 6.60 12.60
C ALA A 97 -1.18 7.43 11.57
N VAL A 98 -1.73 7.52 10.37
CA VAL A 98 -1.20 8.32 9.28
C VAL A 98 -2.31 9.27 8.86
N ARG A 99 -2.00 10.56 8.90
CA ARG A 99 -2.89 11.63 8.46
C ARG A 99 -2.38 12.20 7.15
N ALA A 100 -3.28 12.28 6.18
CA ALA A 100 -3.08 13.00 4.94
C ALA A 100 -4.12 14.13 4.83
N VAL A 101 -3.66 15.38 4.70
CA VAL A 101 -4.48 16.56 4.41
C VAL A 101 -4.22 16.99 2.97
N ASN A 102 -5.28 17.34 2.26
CA ASN A 102 -5.34 17.45 0.80
C ASN A 102 -4.82 16.20 0.08
N GLY A 103 -5.16 15.03 0.63
CA GLY A 103 -4.80 13.78 0.00
C GLY A 103 -5.46 12.57 0.64
N GLU A 104 -5.58 11.52 -0.17
CA GLU A 104 -6.14 10.23 0.23
C GLU A 104 -5.05 9.16 0.17
N VAL A 105 -4.78 8.51 1.30
CA VAL A 105 -3.90 7.33 1.35
C VAL A 105 -4.49 6.19 0.52
N LYS A 106 -3.71 5.70 -0.45
CA LYS A 106 -4.10 4.60 -1.37
C LYS A 106 -3.44 3.27 -1.02
N SER A 107 -2.17 3.31 -0.62
CA SER A 107 -1.43 2.12 -0.21
C SER A 107 -0.28 2.48 0.72
N ILE A 108 0.07 1.56 1.60
CA ILE A 108 1.26 1.66 2.47
C ILE A 108 2.12 0.43 2.20
N GLN A 109 3.41 0.63 1.93
CA GLN A 109 4.37 -0.42 1.66
C GLN A 109 5.57 -0.31 2.60
N MET A 110 6.15 -1.43 3.02
CA MET A 110 7.31 -1.50 3.89
C MET A 110 8.50 -2.15 3.20
N PHE A 111 9.66 -1.58 3.45
CA PHE A 111 10.93 -2.07 2.97
C PHE A 111 11.89 -2.11 4.16
N PRO A 112 12.10 -3.29 4.77
CA PRO A 112 13.13 -3.47 5.79
C PRO A 112 14.49 -3.04 5.25
N GLN A 113 15.26 -2.31 6.07
CA GLN A 113 16.59 -1.81 5.73
C GLN A 113 17.68 -2.66 6.40
N GLU A 114 18.91 -2.58 5.88
CA GLU A 114 20.06 -3.32 6.42
C GLU A 114 20.47 -2.85 7.83
N ASP A 115 20.18 -1.58 8.15
CA ASP A 115 20.45 -0.98 9.47
C ASP A 115 19.41 -1.37 10.55
N GLY A 116 18.44 -2.21 10.20
CA GLY A 116 17.37 -2.66 11.09
C GLY A 116 16.17 -1.71 11.16
N SER A 117 16.21 -0.56 10.49
CA SER A 117 15.06 0.33 10.35
C SER A 117 14.10 -0.17 9.26
N VAL A 118 12.88 0.37 9.25
CA VAL A 118 11.90 0.08 8.19
C VAL A 118 11.60 1.35 7.41
N GLN A 119 11.79 1.31 6.09
CA GLN A 119 11.31 2.37 5.21
C GLN A 119 9.86 2.09 4.83
N VAL A 120 8.96 2.99 5.20
CA VAL A 120 7.53 2.91 4.88
C VAL A 120 7.22 3.90 3.76
N GLN A 121 6.65 3.43 2.65
CA GLN A 121 6.19 4.27 1.55
C GLN A 121 4.67 4.37 1.58
N VAL A 122 4.15 5.58 1.71
CA VAL A 122 2.72 5.89 1.71
C VAL A 122 2.38 6.55 0.39
N ARG A 123 1.63 5.86 -0.48
CA ARG A 123 1.10 6.48 -1.70
C ARG A 123 -0.14 7.28 -1.37
N VAL A 124 -0.13 8.53 -1.78
CA VAL A 124 -1.21 9.48 -1.57
C VAL A 124 -1.68 10.02 -2.92
N ASN A 125 -2.99 9.95 -3.17
CA ASN A 125 -3.59 10.72 -4.24
C ASN A 125 -3.89 12.13 -3.71
N LEU A 126 -3.32 13.16 -4.33
CA LEU A 126 -3.53 14.55 -3.93
C LEU A 126 -4.90 15.04 -4.40
N GLU A 127 -5.78 15.31 -3.44
CA GLU A 127 -7.12 15.83 -3.68
C GLU A 127 -7.35 17.04 -2.77
N PRO A 128 -7.75 18.21 -3.29
CA PRO A 128 -7.90 19.41 -2.48
C PRO A 128 -9.11 19.31 -1.53
N ASN A 129 -9.00 19.96 -0.39
CA ASN A 129 -10.03 20.11 0.63
C ASN A 129 -10.52 18.80 1.25
N VAL A 130 -9.75 17.71 1.17
CA VAL A 130 -10.06 16.45 1.87
C VAL A 130 -8.99 16.10 2.88
N TYR A 131 -9.36 15.32 3.88
CA TYR A 131 -8.41 14.64 4.75
C TYR A 131 -8.75 13.16 4.85
N HIS A 132 -7.72 12.35 5.05
CA HIS A 132 -7.83 10.91 5.28
C HIS A 132 -6.94 10.53 6.46
N VAL A 133 -7.52 9.89 7.47
CA VAL A 133 -6.79 9.33 8.61
C VAL A 133 -6.93 7.82 8.57
N VAL A 134 -5.79 7.14 8.55
CA VAL A 134 -5.72 5.68 8.55
C VAL A 134 -4.88 5.20 9.73
N THR A 135 -5.17 3.99 10.22
CA THR A 135 -4.36 3.31 11.23
C THR A 135 -3.70 2.08 10.64
N VAL A 136 -2.49 1.78 11.11
CA VAL A 136 -1.73 0.56 10.80
C VAL A 136 -1.26 -0.10 12.08
N GLU A 137 -0.99 -1.40 12.00
CA GLU A 137 -0.43 -2.17 13.11
C GLU A 137 1.03 -1.79 13.36
N ARG A 138 1.32 -1.32 14.58
CA ARG A 138 2.66 -0.89 15.01
C ARG A 138 3.68 -2.02 14.98
N GLU A 139 3.26 -3.24 15.33
CA GLU A 139 4.14 -4.43 15.33
C GLU A 139 4.75 -4.70 13.94
N GLN A 140 4.01 -4.39 12.87
CA GLN A 140 4.50 -4.63 11.51
C GLN A 140 5.55 -3.60 11.07
N VAL A 141 5.44 -2.35 11.54
CA VAL A 141 6.36 -1.25 11.21
C VAL A 141 7.65 -1.31 12.04
N GLY A 142 7.53 -1.66 13.32
CA GLY A 142 8.66 -1.66 14.25
C GLY A 142 8.88 -0.31 14.96
N SER A 143 9.96 -0.23 15.74
CA SER A 143 10.28 0.89 16.63
C SER A 143 11.01 2.05 15.93
N ALA A 144 11.77 1.77 14.87
CA ALA A 144 12.49 2.77 14.08
C ALA A 144 12.03 2.71 12.62
N SER A 145 11.54 3.83 12.08
CA SER A 145 10.99 3.86 10.73
C SER A 145 11.19 5.20 10.01
N ARG A 146 11.34 5.12 8.69
CA ARG A 146 11.39 6.28 7.78
C ARG A 146 10.19 6.24 6.87
N TRP A 147 9.30 7.21 6.99
CA TRP A 147 8.07 7.33 6.23
C TRP A 147 8.24 8.29 5.05
N LEU A 148 8.02 7.80 3.84
CA LEU A 148 8.05 8.57 2.60
C LEU A 148 6.62 8.68 2.06
N PHE A 149 6.09 9.89 2.02
CA PHE A 149 4.83 10.19 1.36
C PHE A 149 5.10 10.45 -0.11
N LEU A 150 4.49 9.65 -0.97
CA LEU A 150 4.68 9.67 -2.42
C LEU A 150 3.37 10.05 -3.10
N ASP A 151 3.44 10.81 -4.19
CA ASP A 151 2.29 11.00 -5.08
C ASP A 151 2.10 9.84 -6.07
N GLU A 152 1.14 9.96 -6.98
CA GLU A 152 0.87 8.96 -8.02
C GLU A 152 2.02 8.79 -9.04
N GLU A 153 2.95 9.75 -9.10
CA GLU A 153 4.12 9.76 -9.98
C GLU A 153 5.42 9.35 -9.24
N ASP A 154 5.29 8.75 -8.04
CA ASP A 154 6.41 8.36 -7.16
C ASP A 154 7.31 9.53 -6.71
N ARG A 155 6.82 10.77 -6.74
CA ARG A 155 7.56 11.91 -6.22
C ARG A 155 7.39 12.01 -4.72
N VAL A 156 8.50 12.26 -4.02
CA VAL A 156 8.49 12.49 -2.57
C VAL A 156 7.81 13.82 -2.27
N LEU A 157 6.67 13.74 -1.60
CA LEU A 157 5.91 14.88 -1.08
C LEU A 157 6.47 15.31 0.28
N GLN A 158 6.75 14.34 1.16
CA GLN A 158 7.26 14.56 2.50
C GLN A 158 8.00 13.32 3.02
N GLU A 159 9.02 13.55 3.82
CA GLU A 159 9.72 12.52 4.59
C GLU A 159 9.53 12.77 6.09
N VAL A 160 9.23 11.71 6.85
CA VAL A 160 9.09 11.73 8.31
C VAL A 160 9.93 10.60 8.89
N VAL A 161 10.85 10.93 9.80
CA VAL A 161 11.73 9.95 10.45
C VAL A 161 11.30 9.76 11.90
N ILE A 162 11.05 8.52 12.27
CA ILE A 162 10.74 8.09 13.63
C ILE A 162 11.98 7.36 14.17
N PRO A 163 12.72 7.97 15.11
CA PRO A 163 13.91 7.35 15.69
C PRO A 163 13.51 6.17 16.61
N PRO A 164 14.42 5.21 16.85
CA PRO A 164 14.22 4.21 17.88
C PRO A 164 14.05 4.87 19.26
N PRO A 165 13.31 4.24 20.21
CA PRO A 165 13.20 4.75 21.57
C PRO A 165 14.59 4.84 22.21
N GLU A 166 14.86 5.94 22.93
CA GLU A 166 16.14 6.17 23.60
C GLU A 166 16.48 5.00 24.55
N GLY A 167 17.46 4.18 24.16
CA GLY A 167 17.81 2.94 24.87
C GLY A 167 18.41 1.85 23.99
N GLU A 168 18.27 1.93 22.66
CA GLU A 168 19.03 1.14 21.69
C GLU A 168 20.15 2.01 21.10
N ASP A 169 21.37 1.76 21.59
CA ASP A 169 22.61 2.45 21.24
C ASP A 169 23.02 2.15 19.79
N THR A 170 22.42 2.84 18.81
CA THR A 170 23.07 3.03 17.51
C THR A 170 24.10 4.15 17.67
N ALA A 171 25.31 3.74 18.03
CA ALA A 171 26.51 4.57 17.94
C ALA A 171 26.61 5.18 16.54
N VAL A 172 26.33 6.48 16.44
CA VAL A 172 26.66 7.27 15.25
C VAL A 172 28.18 7.40 15.21
N PRO A 173 28.89 6.93 14.16
CA PRO A 173 30.26 7.32 13.98
C PRO A 173 30.27 8.81 13.60
N GLU A 174 30.76 9.61 14.54
CA GLU A 174 31.05 11.02 14.37
C GLU A 174 32.19 11.17 13.35
N GLU A 175 31.87 11.21 12.05
CA GLU A 175 32.84 11.59 11.02
C GLU A 175 33.11 13.10 11.08
N ALA A 176 34.14 13.42 11.87
CA ALA A 176 35.15 14.45 11.66
C ALA A 176 34.73 15.70 10.87
N VAL A 177 34.44 16.77 11.61
CA VAL A 177 34.61 18.15 11.13
C VAL A 177 36.11 18.39 10.90
N GLU A 178 36.57 18.22 9.66
CA GLU A 178 37.92 18.65 9.27
C GLU A 178 37.89 20.16 8.95
N GLU A 179 38.34 20.95 9.93
CA GLU A 179 38.79 22.32 9.72
C GLU A 179 39.80 22.37 8.56
N THR A 180 39.47 23.06 7.48
CA THR A 180 40.50 23.63 6.60
C THR A 180 40.18 25.09 6.32
N LYS A 181 40.74 25.95 7.18
CA LYS A 181 40.97 27.36 6.88
C LYS A 181 42.41 27.53 6.38
N ALA A 182 42.56 27.64 5.07
CA ALA A 182 43.66 28.30 4.36
C ALA A 182 42.97 28.91 3.12
N GLU A 183 43.09 30.18 2.78
CA GLU A 183 44.24 31.09 2.76
C GLU A 183 43.73 32.55 2.73
#